data_AF-A0A821P2C1-F1
#
_entry.id   AF-A0A821P2C1-F1
#
_cell.length_a   1.000
_cell.length_b   1.000
_cell.length_c   1.000
_cell.angle_alpha   90.00
_cell.angle_beta   90.00
_cell.angle_gamma   90.00
#
_symmetry.space_group_name_H-M   'P 1'
#
loop_
_entity.id
_entity.type
_entity.pdbx_description
1 polymer ?
#
loop_
_entity_poly.entity_id
_entity_poly.type
_entity_poly.pdbx_seq_one_letter_code
_entity_poly.pdbx_strand_id
1 'polypeptide(L)'
;YVSNEMSEKALDLFEQIHINLDHVTYTIVFNACAQLANDRAKKIGKKLLDEMPNNYRDENIVLTSAIHMLMKFGNVENAENIFQSIKKKDIITYNSMIKGYVANEMSEKALDLFEQIHINLDHVTY
;
A
#
# COMPACT_ATOMS: atom_id res chain seq x y z
N TYR A 1 5.18 -20.84 3.71
CA TYR A 1 4.82 -21.70 2.56
C TYR A 1 3.40 -21.42 2.08
N VAL A 2 2.34 -21.76 2.84
CA VAL A 2 0.93 -21.58 2.39
C VAL A 2 0.59 -20.14 1.96
N SER A 3 1.01 -19.14 2.73
CA SER A 3 0.71 -17.73 2.39
C SER A 3 1.41 -17.23 1.13
N ASN A 4 2.61 -17.73 0.82
CA ASN A 4 3.31 -17.39 -0.42
C ASN A 4 2.67 -18.11 -1.62
N GLU A 5 2.21 -19.36 -1.45
CA GLU A 5 1.50 -20.09 -2.49
C GLU A 5 0.20 -19.38 -2.89
N MET A 6 -0.56 -18.86 -1.92
CA MET A 6 -1.75 -18.06 -2.19
C MET A 6 -1.41 -16.74 -2.91
N SER A 7 -0.28 -16.12 -2.57
CA SER A 7 0.18 -14.90 -3.25
C SER A 7 0.58 -15.16 -4.70
N GLU A 8 1.28 -16.26 -4.98
CA GLU A 8 1.63 -16.65 -6.36
C GLU A 8 0.36 -16.94 -7.18
N LYS A 9 -0.62 -17.66 -6.62
CA LYS A 9 -1.93 -17.88 -7.29
C LYS A 9 -2.64 -16.56 -7.61
N ALA A 10 -2.55 -15.56 -6.73
CA ALA A 10 -3.13 -14.25 -6.99
C ALA A 10 -2.44 -13.55 -8.17
N LEU A 11 -1.11 -13.64 -8.29
CA LEU A 11 -0.37 -13.09 -9.43
C LEU A 11 -0.66 -13.83 -10.73
N ASP A 12 -0.74 -15.17 -10.69
CA ASP A 12 -1.06 -15.99 -11.86
C ASP A 12 -2.48 -15.70 -12.37
N LEU A 13 -3.45 -15.55 -11.46
CA LEU A 13 -4.82 -15.19 -11.80
C LEU A 13 -4.87 -13.78 -12.41
N PHE A 14 -4.14 -12.82 -11.86
CA PHE A 14 -4.04 -11.47 -12.40
C PHE A 14 -3.53 -11.47 -13.86
N GLU A 15 -2.51 -12.27 -14.16
CA GLU A 15 -1.96 -12.35 -15.53
C GLU A 15 -2.91 -13.01 -16.53
N GLN A 16 -3.84 -13.86 -16.08
CA GLN A 16 -4.83 -14.53 -16.92
C GLN A 16 -6.12 -13.72 -17.14
N ILE A 17 -6.43 -12.78 -16.25
CA ILE A 17 -7.64 -11.96 -16.35
C ILE A 17 -7.41 -10.83 -17.37
N HIS A 18 -8.11 -10.92 -18.51
CA HIS A 18 -8.22 -9.84 -19.50
C HIS A 18 -9.39 -8.87 -19.21
N ILE A 19 -10.03 -8.98 -18.04
CA ILE A 19 -11.25 -8.26 -17.66
C ILE A 19 -10.91 -7.05 -16.77
N ASN A 20 -11.76 -6.03 -16.80
CA ASN A 20 -11.69 -4.80 -16.01
C ASN A 20 -11.48 -5.11 -14.52
N LEU A 21 -10.33 -4.72 -13.99
CA LEU A 21 -9.94 -4.96 -12.60
C LEU A 21 -10.83 -4.12 -11.68
N ASP A 22 -11.34 -4.74 -10.61
CA ASP A 22 -12.02 -4.02 -9.54
C ASP A 22 -11.07 -3.64 -8.40
N HIS A 23 -11.52 -2.73 -7.53
CA HIS A 23 -10.77 -2.27 -6.36
C HIS A 23 -10.31 -3.43 -5.44
N VAL A 24 -11.09 -4.52 -5.37
CA VAL A 24 -10.75 -5.72 -4.60
C VAL A 24 -9.54 -6.42 -5.22
N THR A 25 -9.52 -6.57 -6.54
CA THR A 25 -8.42 -7.18 -7.29
C THR A 25 -7.12 -6.41 -7.09
N TYR A 26 -7.16 -5.07 -7.20
CA TYR A 26 -5.99 -4.23 -6.90
C TYR A 26 -5.46 -4.47 -5.48
N THR A 27 -6.34 -4.51 -4.49
CA THR A 27 -5.98 -4.73 -3.09
C THR A 27 -5.32 -6.08 -2.86
N ILE A 28 -5.87 -7.15 -3.46
CA ILE A 28 -5.32 -8.51 -3.36
C ILE A 28 -3.94 -8.57 -4.00
N VAL A 29 -3.80 -8.06 -5.23
CA VAL A 29 -2.54 -8.13 -5.98
C VAL A 29 -1.46 -7.30 -5.31
N PHE A 30 -1.76 -6.09 -4.81
CA PHE A 30 -0.76 -5.30 -4.07
C PHE A 30 -0.27 -6.00 -2.80
N ASN A 31 -1.16 -6.62 -2.03
CA ASN A 31 -0.75 -7.38 -0.85
C ASN A 31 0.07 -8.63 -1.20
N ALA A 32 -0.30 -9.36 -2.25
CA ALA A 32 0.48 -10.49 -2.76
C ALA A 32 1.88 -10.05 -3.21
N CYS A 33 1.95 -8.91 -3.91
CA CYS A 33 3.21 -8.29 -4.33
C CYS A 33 4.09 -7.93 -3.11
N ALA A 34 3.51 -7.30 -2.10
CA ALA A 34 4.20 -6.93 -0.88
C ALA A 34 4.75 -8.16 -0.11
N GLN A 35 3.98 -9.25 -0.10
CA GLN A 35 4.35 -10.50 0.54
C GLN A 35 5.50 -11.22 -0.18
N LEU A 36 5.47 -11.27 -1.50
CA LEU A 36 6.47 -11.99 -2.28
C LEU A 36 7.80 -11.23 -2.38
N ALA A 37 7.76 -9.90 -2.46
CA ALA A 37 8.93 -9.02 -2.47
C ALA A 37 10.03 -9.38 -3.50
N ASN A 38 9.69 -10.15 -4.54
CA ASN A 38 10.58 -10.58 -5.61
C ASN A 38 10.45 -9.67 -6.86
N ASP A 39 11.33 -9.84 -7.84
CA ASP A 39 11.36 -8.97 -9.03
C ASP A 39 10.09 -9.09 -9.90
N ARG A 40 9.43 -10.26 -9.89
CA ARG A 40 8.13 -10.46 -10.57
C ARG A 40 7.07 -9.57 -9.93
N ALA A 41 6.92 -9.64 -8.60
CA ALA A 41 6.01 -8.84 -7.82
C ALA A 41 6.24 -7.33 -8.01
N LYS A 42 7.50 -6.88 -8.08
CA LYS A 42 7.85 -5.48 -8.34
C LYS A 42 7.35 -5.01 -9.72
N LYS A 43 7.55 -5.82 -10.76
CA LYS A 43 7.09 -5.50 -12.12
C LYS A 43 5.57 -5.43 -12.20
N ILE A 44 4.87 -6.41 -11.62
CA ILE A 44 3.40 -6.45 -11.59
C ILE A 44 2.86 -5.24 -10.81
N GLY A 45 3.36 -5.01 -9.59
CA GLY A 45 2.93 -3.90 -8.75
C GLY A 45 3.10 -2.54 -9.41
N LYS A 46 4.21 -2.32 -10.12
CA LYS A 46 4.42 -1.10 -10.91
C LYS A 46 3.40 -0.98 -12.05
N LYS A 47 3.19 -2.05 -12.82
CA LYS A 47 2.20 -2.06 -13.90
C LYS A 47 0.80 -1.70 -13.39
N LEU A 48 0.37 -2.27 -12.25
CA LEU A 48 -0.92 -1.92 -11.65
C LEU A 48 -0.99 -0.43 -11.29
N LEU A 49 0.06 0.14 -10.68
CA LEU A 49 0.08 1.57 -10.34
C LEU A 49 -0.01 2.48 -11.57
N ASP A 50 0.70 2.14 -12.63
CA ASP A 50 0.73 2.90 -13.89
C ASP A 50 -0.62 2.82 -14.61
N GLU A 51 -1.29 1.67 -14.58
CA GLU A 51 -2.59 1.43 -15.23
C GLU A 51 -3.79 1.75 -14.34
N MET A 52 -3.59 2.20 -13.08
CA MET A 52 -4.66 2.37 -12.10
C MET A 52 -5.64 3.50 -12.50
N PRO A 53 -6.94 3.18 -12.70
CA PRO A 53 -7.99 4.15 -12.97
C PRO A 53 -8.10 5.24 -11.90
N ASN A 54 -8.46 6.46 -12.31
CA ASN A 54 -8.59 7.60 -11.40
C ASN A 54 -9.59 7.38 -10.26
N ASN A 55 -10.68 6.63 -10.49
CA ASN A 55 -11.68 6.35 -9.45
C ASN A 55 -11.11 5.48 -8.30
N TYR A 56 -10.14 4.60 -8.56
CA TYR A 56 -9.47 3.84 -7.48
C TYR A 56 -8.39 4.64 -6.76
N ARG A 57 -8.04 5.83 -7.27
CA ARG A 57 -7.18 6.79 -6.56
C ARG A 57 -7.92 7.56 -5.46
N ASP A 58 -9.23 7.40 -5.34
CA ASP A 58 -10.01 7.91 -4.21
C ASP A 58 -10.34 6.81 -3.17
N GLU A 59 -10.02 5.54 -3.47
CA GLU A 59 -10.29 4.39 -2.61
C GLU A 59 -9.15 4.16 -1.60
N ASN A 60 -9.36 4.56 -0.35
CA ASN A 60 -8.37 4.45 0.73
C ASN A 60 -7.77 3.04 0.86
N ILE A 61 -8.59 1.99 0.71
CA ILE A 61 -8.15 0.60 0.87
C ILE A 61 -7.14 0.23 -0.22
N VAL A 62 -7.43 0.59 -1.47
CA VAL A 62 -6.54 0.35 -2.61
C VAL A 62 -5.23 1.10 -2.40
N LEU A 63 -5.30 2.39 -2.10
CA LEU A 63 -4.10 3.21 -1.87
C LEU A 63 -3.28 2.75 -0.67
N THR A 64 -3.92 2.30 0.41
CA THR A 64 -3.21 1.76 1.59
C THR A 64 -2.49 0.46 1.26
N SER A 65 -3.09 -0.44 0.46
CA SER A 65 -2.40 -1.65 -0.01
C SER A 65 -1.24 -1.35 -0.96
N ALA A 66 -1.37 -0.33 -1.83
CA ALA A 66 -0.28 0.17 -2.67
C ALA A 66 0.88 0.74 -1.83
N ILE A 67 0.59 1.53 -0.79
CA ILE A 67 1.58 2.03 0.18
C ILE A 67 2.33 0.86 0.82
N HIS A 68 1.59 -0.14 1.31
CA HIS A 68 2.19 -1.32 1.94
C HIS A 68 3.18 -2.03 1.00
N MET A 69 2.77 -2.23 -0.26
CA MET A 69 3.62 -2.80 -1.29
C MET A 69 4.87 -1.96 -1.57
N LEU A 70 4.72 -0.66 -1.78
CA LEU A 70 5.85 0.24 -2.07
C LEU A 70 6.86 0.29 -0.93
N MET A 71 6.38 0.35 0.32
CA MET A 71 7.22 0.28 1.51
C MET A 71 7.98 -1.04 1.60
N LYS A 72 7.36 -2.17 1.25
CA LYS A 72 8.04 -3.47 1.18
C LYS A 72 9.11 -3.54 0.09
N PHE A 73 8.96 -2.76 -0.97
CA PHE A 73 9.95 -2.68 -2.06
C PHE A 73 11.05 -1.65 -1.79
N GLY A 74 11.00 -0.94 -0.66
CA GLY A 74 11.91 0.16 -0.35
C GLY A 74 11.66 1.43 -1.15
N ASN A 75 10.53 1.52 -1.86
CA ASN A 75 10.16 2.71 -2.62
C ASN A 75 9.38 3.68 -1.74
N VAL A 76 10.07 4.23 -0.74
CA VAL A 76 9.48 5.08 0.30
C VAL A 76 8.92 6.37 -0.28
N GLU A 77 9.63 7.00 -1.22
CA GLU A 77 9.21 8.26 -1.85
C GLU A 77 7.84 8.15 -2.54
N ASN A 78 7.63 7.10 -3.34
CA ASN A 78 6.33 6.88 -3.97
C ASN A 78 5.23 6.54 -2.95
N ALA A 79 5.57 5.82 -1.87
CA ALA A 79 4.62 5.57 -0.80
C ALA A 79 4.18 6.88 -0.11
N GLU A 80 5.11 7.79 0.14
CA GLU A 80 4.84 9.13 0.68
C GLU A 80 3.96 9.97 -0.26
N ASN A 81 4.23 9.94 -1.57
CA ASN A 81 3.42 10.63 -2.56
C ASN A 81 1.97 10.12 -2.58
N ILE A 82 1.77 8.80 -2.56
CA ILE A 82 0.42 8.21 -2.47
C ILE A 82 -0.23 8.60 -1.15
N PHE A 83 0.48 8.47 -0.03
CA PHE A 83 -0.03 8.83 1.28
C PHE A 83 -0.52 10.29 1.31
N GLN A 84 0.26 11.24 0.80
CA GLN A 84 -0.12 12.64 0.73
C GLN A 84 -1.38 12.87 -0.11
N SER A 85 -1.55 12.13 -1.21
CA SER A 85 -2.73 12.26 -2.08
C SER A 85 -4.05 11.76 -1.46
N ILE A 86 -3.99 10.94 -0.41
CA ILE A 86 -5.20 10.47 0.30
C ILE A 86 -5.85 11.64 1.06
N LYS A 87 -7.06 12.02 0.65
CA LYS A 87 -7.83 13.14 1.24
C LYS A 87 -8.17 12.93 2.71
N LYS A 88 -8.67 11.74 3.07
CA LYS A 88 -9.08 11.38 4.43
C LYS A 88 -8.38 10.10 4.85
N LYS A 89 -7.22 10.23 5.48
CA LYS A 89 -6.44 9.10 5.98
C LYS A 89 -7.12 8.51 7.20
N ASP A 90 -7.25 7.20 7.26
CA ASP A 90 -7.69 6.50 8.46
C ASP A 90 -6.51 5.92 9.22
N ILE A 91 -6.78 5.36 10.41
CA ILE A 91 -5.75 4.80 11.27
C ILE A 91 -4.99 3.64 10.59
N ILE A 92 -5.61 2.93 9.64
CA ILE A 92 -4.98 1.82 8.91
C ILE A 92 -3.95 2.37 7.93
N THR A 93 -4.26 3.46 7.22
CA THR A 93 -3.32 4.16 6.33
C THR A 93 -2.10 4.65 7.11
N TYR A 94 -2.31 5.34 8.24
CA TYR A 94 -1.23 5.83 9.09
C TYR A 94 -0.36 4.70 9.64
N ASN A 95 -0.98 3.65 10.19
CA ASN A 95 -0.26 2.48 10.69
C ASN A 95 0.58 1.80 9.61
N SER A 96 0.09 1.78 8.35
CA SER A 96 0.83 1.21 7.22
C SER A 96 2.09 2.03 6.91
N MET A 97 2.00 3.36 6.94
CA MET A 97 3.17 4.24 6.78
C MET A 97 4.18 4.08 7.91
N ILE A 98 3.73 4.13 9.17
CA ILE A 98 4.60 4.01 10.35
C ILE A 98 5.36 2.67 10.32
N LYS A 99 4.64 1.56 10.10
CA LYS A 99 5.27 0.23 9.97
C LYS A 99 6.26 0.19 8.80
N GLY A 100 5.93 0.82 7.68
CA GLY A 100 6.81 0.90 6.52
C GLY A 100 8.08 1.69 6.79
N TYR A 101 8.01 2.82 7.49
CA TYR A 101 9.19 3.60 7.88
C TYR A 101 10.11 2.82 8.79
N VAL A 102 9.57 2.16 9.82
CA VAL A 102 10.35 1.30 10.73
C VAL A 102 11.05 0.19 9.95
N ALA A 103 10.35 -0.45 9.01
CA ALA A 103 10.93 -1.51 8.18
C ALA A 103 12.00 -1.03 7.19
N ASN A 104 12.04 0.26 6.88
CA ASN A 104 13.04 0.90 6.03
C ASN A 104 14.07 1.72 6.83
N GLU A 105 14.19 1.46 8.15
CA GLU A 105 15.17 2.09 9.04
C GLU A 105 15.02 3.62 9.16
N MET A 106 13.82 4.14 8.90
CA MET A 106 13.47 5.57 8.98
C MET A 106 12.71 5.91 10.26
N SER A 107 13.27 5.53 11.42
CA SER A 107 12.58 5.61 12.71
C SER A 107 12.16 7.04 13.10
N GLU A 108 12.93 8.06 12.72
CA GLU A 108 12.58 9.47 12.99
C GLU A 108 11.27 9.86 12.30
N LYS A 109 11.13 9.57 10.99
CA LYS A 109 9.88 9.80 10.25
C LYS A 109 8.70 9.02 10.83
N ALA A 110 8.95 7.82 11.36
CA ALA A 110 7.92 7.01 12.00
C ALA A 110 7.39 7.67 13.28
N LEU A 111 8.29 8.24 14.10
CA LEU A 111 7.95 8.96 15.33
C LEU A 111 7.22 10.27 15.01
N ASP A 112 7.75 11.07 14.10
CA ASP A 112 7.12 12.33 13.67
C ASP A 112 5.66 12.10 13.22
N LEU A 113 5.43 11.04 12.43
CA LEU A 113 4.09 10.70 11.95
C LEU A 113 3.19 10.20 13.08
N PHE A 114 3.72 9.43 14.03
CA PHE A 114 2.97 8.97 15.21
C PHE A 114 2.51 10.14 16.08
N GLU A 115 3.38 11.12 16.34
CA GLU A 115 3.06 12.31 17.12
C GLU A 115 1.98 13.17 16.45
N GLN A 116 2.05 13.36 15.13
CA GLN A 116 1.03 14.09 14.38
C GLN A 116 -0.37 13.47 14.49
N ILE A 117 -0.47 12.14 14.56
CA ILE A 117 -1.77 11.46 14.74
C ILE A 117 -2.31 11.74 16.13
N HIS A 118 -1.46 11.63 17.17
CA HIS A 118 -1.87 11.81 18.56
C HIS A 118 -2.40 13.23 18.78
N ILE A 119 -1.68 14.24 18.30
CA ILE A 119 -2.11 15.65 18.34
C ILE A 119 -3.46 15.83 17.66
N ASN A 120 -3.67 15.27 16.47
CA ASN A 120 -4.94 15.41 15.75
C ASN A 120 -6.13 14.70 16.45
N LEU A 121 -5.91 13.56 17.12
CA LEU A 121 -6.96 12.86 17.87
C LEU A 121 -7.38 13.63 19.13
N ASP A 122 -6.43 14.30 19.79
CA ASP A 122 -6.69 15.09 20.99
C ASP A 122 -7.44 16.39 20.66
N HIS A 123 -7.32 16.92 19.43
CA HIS A 123 -8.07 18.11 18.99
C HIS A 123 -9.50 17.84 18.51
N VAL A 124 -9.85 16.60 18.14
CA VAL A 124 -11.20 16.23 17.67
C VAL A 124 -12.11 15.78 18.83
N THR A 125 -11.56 15.62 20.04
CA THR A 125 -12.26 15.11 21.23
C THR A 125 -12.76 16.19 22.21
N TYR A 126 -12.84 17.46 21.79
CA TYR A 126 -13.44 18.55 22.59
C TYR A 126 -14.61 19.24 21.86
#